data_AF-A0A413GLT9-F1
#
_entry.id   AF-A0A413GLT9-F1
#
_cell.length_a   1.000
_cell.length_b   1.000
_cell.length_c   1.000
_cell.angle_alpha   90.00
_cell.angle_beta   90.00
_cell.angle_gamma   90.00
#
_symmetry.space_group_name_H-M   'P 1'
#
loop_
_entity.id
_entity.type
_entity.pdbx_description
1 polymer ?
#
loop_
_entity_poly.entity_id
_entity_poly.type
_entity_poly.pdbx_seq_one_letter_code
_entity_poly.pdbx_strand_id
1 'polypeptide(L)' 'MRRKPLSLPQIVILALLWITICYIILTGSEHIDGPLILSIIISGALVFIPLLKYLKEREK' A
#
# COMPACT_ATOMS: atom_id res chain seq x y z
N MET A 1 -7.40 -23.20 6.77
CA MET A 1 -6.45 -22.40 5.95
C MET A 1 -5.55 -21.61 6.91
N ARG A 2 -4.35 -22.11 7.20
CA ARG A 2 -3.43 -21.52 8.17
C ARG A 2 -2.99 -20.16 7.64
N ARG A 3 -3.47 -19.05 8.24
CA ARG A 3 -3.05 -17.70 7.85
C ARG A 3 -1.55 -17.59 8.16
N LYS A 4 -0.70 -17.88 7.16
CA LYS A 4 0.73 -17.63 7.27
C LYS A 4 0.89 -16.13 7.58
N PRO A 5 1.64 -15.75 8.62
CA PRO A 5 1.97 -14.35 8.82
C PRO A 5 2.70 -13.88 7.55
N LEU A 6 2.17 -12.82 6.93
CA LEU A 6 2.79 -12.18 5.79
C LEU A 6 4.25 -11.87 6.15
N SER A 7 5.17 -12.36 5.34
CA SER A 7 6.59 -12.18 5.59
C SER A 7 6.93 -10.69 5.47
N LEU A 8 7.78 -10.17 6.35
CA LEU A 8 8.25 -8.78 6.35
C LEU A 8 8.60 -8.24 4.94
N PRO A 9 9.44 -8.95 4.14
CA PRO A 9 9.72 -8.56 2.77
C PRO A 9 8.47 -8.51 1.88
N GLN A 10 7.44 -9.34 2.10
CA GLN A 10 6.19 -9.26 1.32
C GLN A 10 5.44 -7.95 1.57
N ILE A 11 5.39 -7.48 2.83
CA ILE A 11 4.73 -6.20 3.17
C ILE A 11 5.50 -5.04 2.55
N VAL A 12 6.84 -5.07 2.63
CA VAL A 12 7.71 -4.04 2.04
C VAL A 12 7.59 -4.03 0.51
N ILE A 13 7.62 -5.21 -0.13
CA ILE A 13 7.41 -5.36 -1.57
C ILE A 13 6.04 -4.82 -1.98
N LEU A 14 4.99 -5.12 -1.22
CA LEU A 14 3.64 -4.62 -1.50
C LEU A 14 3.56 -3.10 -1.41
N ALA A 15 4.20 -2.49 -0.40
CA ALA A 15 4.27 -1.03 -0.26
C ALA A 15 5.04 -0.37 -1.41
N LEU A 16 6.19 -0.94 -1.80
CA LEU A 16 6.97 -0.46 -2.95
C LEU A 16 6.19 -0.56 -4.26
N LEU A 17 5.51 -1.69 -4.49
CA LEU A 17 4.64 -1.88 -5.65
C LEU A 17 3.50 -0.85 -5.68
N TRP A 18 2.89 -0.57 -4.53
CA TRP A 18 1.83 0.43 -4.42
C TRP A 18 2.32 1.84 -4.81
N ILE A 19 3.52 2.25 -4.34
CA ILE A 19 4.11 3.54 -4.73
C ILE A 19 4.37 3.60 -6.24
N THR A 20 4.93 2.54 -6.82
CA THR A 20 5.17 2.45 -8.27
C THR A 20 3.88 2.58 -9.07
N ILE A 21 2.81 1.90 -8.65
CA ILE A 21 1.50 2.00 -9.28
C ILE A 21 0.95 3.42 -9.16
N CYS A 22 1.04 4.05 -7.98
CA CYS A 22 0.61 5.43 -7.78
C CYS A 22 1.36 6.39 -8.71
N TYR A 23 2.67 6.21 -8.89
CA TYR A 23 3.48 7.03 -9.77
C TYR A 23 3.08 6.89 -11.25
N ILE A 24 2.79 5.67 -11.71
CA ILE A 24 2.32 5.41 -13.07
C ILE A 24 0.96 6.08 -13.28
N ILE A 25 0.04 5.97 -12.31
CA ILE A 25 -1.28 6.59 -12.40
C ILE A 25 -1.17 8.12 -12.39
N LEU A 26 -0.33 8.70 -11.54
CA LEU A 26 -0.11 10.15 -11.49
C LEU A 26 0.52 10.69 -12.78
N THR A 27 1.50 9.97 -13.32
CA THR A 27 2.20 10.35 -14.56
C THR A 27 1.32 10.16 -15.80
N GLY A 28 0.44 9.16 -15.79
CA GLY A 28 -0.42 8.82 -16.92
C GLY A 28 -1.78 9.52 -16.94
N SER A 29 -2.17 10.22 -15.88
CA SER A 29 -3.46 10.92 -15.81
C SER A 29 -3.30 12.42 -16.08
N GLU A 30 -3.59 12.83 -17.32
CA GLU A 30 -3.65 14.25 -17.71
C GLU A 30 -4.85 14.97 -17.08
N HIS A 31 -5.88 14.19 -16.70
CA HIS A 31 -7.02 14.64 -15.90
C HIS A 31 -7.05 13.87 -14.59
N ILE A 32 -6.94 14.63 -13.51
CA ILE A 32 -6.97 14.10 -12.16
C ILE A 32 -8.43 13.82 -11.80
N ASP A 33 -8.89 12.62 -12.14
CA ASP A 33 -10.23 12.14 -11.81
C ASP A 33 -10.35 12.01 -10.28
N GLY A 34 -11.15 12.86 -9.65
CA GLY A 34 -11.38 12.83 -8.19
C GLY A 34 -11.67 11.42 -7.61
N PRO A 35 -12.45 10.56 -8.29
CA PRO A 35 -12.66 9.17 -7.87
C PRO A 35 -11.39 8.31 -7.85
N LEU A 36 -10.47 8.56 -8.78
CA LEU A 36 -9.20 7.83 -8.90
C LEU A 36 -8.28 8.10 -7.71
N ILE A 37 -8.18 9.37 -7.29
CA ILE A 37 -7.44 9.74 -6.07
C ILE A 37 -8.02 9.06 -4.83
N LEU A 38 -9.35 9.09 -4.67
CA LEU A 38 -10.03 8.43 -3.56
C LEU A 38 -9.70 6.93 -3.52
N SER A 39 -9.69 6.28 -4.69
CA SER A 39 -9.33 4.87 -4.80
C SER A 39 -7.87 4.60 -4.38
N ILE A 40 -6.95 5.50 -4.73
CA ILE A 40 -5.53 5.41 -4.35
C ILE A 40 -5.38 5.57 -2.84
N ILE A 41 -6.05 6.56 -2.22
CA ILE A 41 -5.98 6.80 -0.77
C ILE A 41 -6.49 5.57 0.01
N ILE A 42 -7.64 5.01 -0.39
CA ILE A 42 -8.21 3.82 0.26
C ILE A 42 -7.28 2.61 0.10
N SER A 43 -6.72 2.42 -1.10
CA SER A 43 -5.74 1.38 -1.39
C SER A 43 -4.48 1.54 -0.53
N GLY A 44 -3.97 2.77 -0.40
CA GLY A 44 -2.82 3.09 0.43
C GLY A 44 -3.05 2.77 1.90
N ALA A 45 -4.21 3.16 2.44
CA ALA A 45 -4.58 2.83 3.82
C ALA A 45 -4.55 1.30 4.06
N LEU A 46 -5.09 0.50 3.14
CA LEU A 46 -5.07 -0.96 3.23
C LEU A 46 -3.65 -1.54 3.22
N VAL A 47 -2.76 -1.01 2.38
CA VAL A 47 -1.35 -1.46 2.30
C VAL A 47 -0.54 -0.99 3.51
N PHE A 48 -0.88 0.14 4.12
CA PHE A 48 -0.21 0.67 5.32
C PHE A 48 -0.61 -0.03 6.62
N ILE A 49 -1.84 -0.53 6.77
CA ILE A 49 -2.29 -1.26 7.97
C ILE A 49 -1.31 -2.39 8.39
N PRO A 50 -0.92 -3.34 7.51
CA PRO A 50 0.02 -4.39 7.88
C PRO A 50 1.41 -3.84 8.21
N LEU A 51 1.83 -2.73 7.60
CA LEU A 51 3.11 -2.06 7.90
C LEU A 51 3.11 -1.44 9.30
N LEU A 52 2.05 -0.71 9.65
CA LEU A 52 1.88 -0.12 10.98
C LEU A 52 1.79 -1.20 12.06
N LYS A 53 1.05 -2.28 11.78
CA LYS A 53 0.98 -3.44 12.68
C LYS A 53 2.36 -4.06 12.88
N TYR A 54 3.15 -4.18 11.81
CA TYR A 54 4.50 -4.70 11.88
C TYR A 54 5.44 -3.81 12.70
N LEU A 55 5.42 -2.49 12.47
CA LEU A 55 6.23 -1.53 13.24
C LEU A 55 5.88 -1.58 14.74
N LYS A 56 4.59 -1.64 15.05
CA LYS A 56 4.12 -1.74 16.44
C LYS A 56 4.56 -3.03 17.15
N GLU A 57 4.63 -4.15 16.44
CA GLU A 57 5.17 -5.41 16.99
C GLU A 57 6.70 -5.40 17.14
N ARG A 58 7.41 -4.49 16.45
CA ARG A 58 8.87 -4.32 16.57
C ARG A 58 9.30 -3.36 17.66
N GLU A 59 8.43 -2.43 18.04
CA GLU A 59 8.65 -1.48 19.14
C GLU A 59 8.45 -2.14 20.52
N LYS A 60 7.79 -3.29 20.57
CA LYS A 60 7.49 -4.06 21.78
C LYS A 60 8.60 -5.05 22.12
#